data_AF-A0A1Y3AR97-F1
#
_entry.id   AF-A0A1Y3AR97-F1
#
_cell.length_a   1.000
_cell.length_b   1.000
_cell.length_c   1.000
_cell.angle_alpha   90.00
_cell.angle_beta   90.00
_cell.angle_gamma   90.00
#
_symmetry.space_group_name_H-M   'P 1'
#
loop_
_entity.id
_entity.type
_entity.pdbx_description
1 polymer ?
#
loop_
_entity_poly.entity_id
_entity_poly.type
_entity_poly.pdbx_seq_one_letter_code
_entity_poly.pdbx_strand_id
1 'polypeptide(L)'
;METIVDSTKQNGDSHHLNNCHHSNGITAMKTARRNSLKNCIDSGVQQQNSSAIQPLVLDYSKCSKVTVVLGAQWGDEGKGKIVDLIASEMDVICRCQGGNNAGHTVVADGVEYDFHLLPSGIINANIISVIGNGVVIHIGQLLDEIHKNEEKGLKNWQKRLIISDRAHL
;
A
#
# COMPACT_ATOMS: atom_id res chain seq x y z
N MET A 1 4.90 -13.54 -7.04
CA MET A 1 4.06 -12.52 -6.37
C MET A 1 4.99 -11.39 -5.96
N GLU A 2 4.77 -10.23 -6.55
CA GLU A 2 5.52 -9.02 -6.27
C GLU A 2 4.60 -8.09 -5.48
N THR A 3 5.05 -7.70 -4.30
CA THR A 3 4.32 -6.74 -3.46
C THR A 3 5.12 -5.45 -3.41
N ILE A 4 4.49 -4.39 -3.86
CA ILE A 4 5.01 -3.04 -3.80
C ILE A 4 4.44 -2.37 -2.56
N VAL A 5 5.29 -1.81 -1.72
CA VAL A 5 4.88 -1.04 -0.55
C VAL A 5 5.45 0.38 -0.68
N ASP A 6 4.61 1.39 -0.45
CA ASP A 6 5.04 2.79 -0.47
C ASP A 6 4.97 3.39 0.95
N SER A 7 6.06 4.04 1.34
CA SER A 7 6.17 4.77 2.60
C SER A 7 6.36 6.25 2.31
N THR A 8 5.51 7.09 2.88
CA THR A 8 5.66 8.55 2.76
C THR A 8 6.77 9.13 3.64
N LYS A 9 7.58 8.30 4.32
CA LYS A 9 8.76 8.77 5.06
C LYS A 9 9.84 9.27 4.08
N GLN A 10 9.81 10.57 3.77
CA GLN A 10 11.01 11.25 3.30
C GLN A 10 12.05 11.20 4.44
N ASN A 11 13.19 10.55 4.21
CA ASN A 11 14.38 10.72 5.03
C ASN A 11 14.92 12.14 4.78
N GLY A 12 14.34 13.12 5.44
CA GLY A 12 14.94 14.41 5.72
C GLY A 12 15.24 14.47 7.22
N ASP A 13 16.46 14.86 7.55
CA ASP A 13 16.96 15.23 8.89
C ASP A 13 17.59 14.11 9.72
N SER A 14 18.69 13.56 9.21
CA SER A 14 19.84 13.27 10.08
C SER A 14 20.44 14.60 10.55
N HIS A 15 19.89 15.18 11.61
CA HIS A 15 20.59 15.98 12.64
C HIS A 15 19.53 16.64 13.55
N HIS A 16 19.70 16.42 14.86
CA HIS A 16 18.87 16.90 15.97
C HIS A 16 17.45 16.34 16.05
N LEU A 17 17.24 15.50 17.07
CA LEU A 17 16.27 15.76 18.15
C LEU A 17 16.47 14.73 19.27
N ASN A 18 17.20 15.16 20.30
CA ASN A 18 17.13 14.56 21.63
C ASN A 18 15.74 14.81 22.21
N ASN A 19 15.21 13.81 22.91
CA ASN A 19 14.09 13.86 23.86
C ASN A 19 12.77 14.50 23.38
N CYS A 20 11.74 13.66 23.16
CA CYS A 20 10.36 13.95 23.57
C CYS A 20 9.52 12.66 23.58
N HIS A 21 8.63 12.57 24.57
CA HIS A 21 7.92 11.35 24.99
C HIS A 21 7.01 10.68 23.95
N HIS A 22 7.02 9.35 24.03
CA HIS A 22 6.22 8.36 23.32
C HIS A 22 4.70 8.60 23.46
N SER A 23 4.01 8.78 22.33
CA SER A 23 2.64 8.32 21.99
C SER A 23 1.81 9.35 21.20
N ASN A 24 1.95 10.65 21.48
CA ASN A 24 1.05 11.68 20.91
C ASN A 24 1.56 12.36 19.62
N GLY A 25 2.87 12.32 19.34
CA GLY A 25 3.45 12.98 18.16
C GLY A 25 3.20 12.26 16.82
N ILE A 26 3.10 10.92 16.84
CA ILE A 26 2.95 10.09 15.64
C ILE A 26 1.57 10.31 15.00
N THR A 27 0.52 10.41 15.81
CA THR A 27 -0.86 10.60 15.35
C THR A 27 -1.10 12.00 14.77
N ALA A 28 -0.48 13.04 15.34
CA ALA A 28 -0.52 14.40 14.82
C ALA A 28 0.19 14.54 13.47
N MET A 29 1.38 13.92 13.31
CA MET A 29 2.10 13.88 12.04
C MET A 29 1.35 13.09 10.97
N LYS A 30 0.71 11.96 11.31
CA LYS A 30 -0.14 11.18 10.39
C LYS A 30 -1.35 11.97 9.87
N THR A 31 -1.95 12.83 10.70
CA THR A 31 -3.14 13.63 10.36
C THR A 31 -2.79 14.83 9.46
N ALA A 32 -1.72 15.56 9.77
CA ALA A 32 -1.24 16.66 8.92
C ALA A 32 -0.81 16.19 7.51
N ARG A 33 -0.28 14.97 7.41
CA ARG A 33 0.18 14.37 6.14
C ARG A 33 -0.95 13.87 5.23
N ARG A 34 -2.07 13.40 5.80
CA ARG A 34 -3.29 13.08 5.02
C ARG A 34 -3.83 14.28 4.24
N ASN A 35 -3.70 15.50 4.78
CA ASN A 35 -4.09 16.73 4.09
C ASN A 35 -3.13 17.06 2.93
N SER A 36 -1.85 16.74 3.05
CA SER A 36 -0.88 16.92 1.96
C SER A 36 -1.13 15.97 0.79
N LEU A 37 -1.59 14.74 1.06
CA LEU A 37 -1.94 13.75 0.02
C LEU A 37 -3.18 14.16 -0.78
N LYS A 38 -4.21 14.72 -0.11
CA LYS A 38 -5.35 15.34 -0.81
C LYS A 38 -4.89 16.48 -1.71
N ASN A 39 -4.04 17.36 -1.19
CA ASN A 39 -3.53 18.50 -1.96
C ASN A 39 -2.68 18.07 -3.17
N CYS A 40 -1.89 17.00 -3.07
CA CYS A 40 -1.10 16.48 -4.20
C CYS A 40 -2.01 15.87 -5.28
N ILE A 41 -3.04 15.11 -4.90
CA ILE A 41 -4.03 14.54 -5.83
C ILE A 41 -4.83 15.67 -6.51
N ASP A 42 -5.24 16.70 -5.76
CA ASP A 42 -5.99 17.84 -6.27
C ASP A 42 -5.13 18.78 -7.15
N SER A 43 -3.83 18.87 -6.89
CA SER A 43 -2.89 19.68 -7.68
C SER A 43 -2.60 19.12 -9.08
N GLY A 44 -3.05 17.89 -9.39
CA GLY A 44 -3.02 17.31 -10.73
C GLY A 44 -4.07 17.89 -11.70
N VAL A 45 -4.98 18.76 -11.24
CA VAL A 45 -6.08 19.32 -12.03
C VAL A 45 -5.98 20.85 -12.15
N GLN A 46 -4.78 21.38 -12.42
CA GLN A 46 -4.64 22.76 -12.90
C GLN A 46 -4.23 22.75 -14.37
N GLN A 47 -5.22 23.00 -15.25
CA GLN A 47 -5.04 23.29 -16.67
C GLN A 47 -4.04 24.42 -16.86
N GLN A 48 -2.88 24.14 -17.47
CA GLN A 48 -1.97 25.17 -17.95
C GLN A 48 -2.29 25.50 -19.41
N ASN A 49 -3.06 26.56 -19.60
CA ASN A 49 -3.06 27.31 -20.86
C ASN A 49 -1.83 28.24 -20.85
N SER A 50 -0.71 27.82 -21.44
CA SER A 50 0.34 28.74 -21.89
C SER A 50 1.30 28.07 -22.87
N SER A 51 1.53 28.72 -24.01
CA SER A 51 2.25 28.26 -25.20
C SER A 51 3.78 28.31 -25.08
N ALA A 52 4.35 27.79 -23.99
CA ALA A 52 5.79 27.62 -23.85
C ALA A 52 6.11 26.24 -23.24
N ILE A 53 6.70 25.34 -24.05
CA ILE A 53 7.19 24.04 -23.59
C ILE A 53 8.46 24.30 -22.78
N GLN A 54 8.32 24.42 -21.46
CA GLN A 54 9.45 24.30 -20.56
C GLN A 54 9.76 22.80 -20.38
N PRO A 55 11.02 22.36 -20.50
CA PRO A 55 11.35 20.98 -20.17
C PRO A 55 11.02 20.76 -18.69
N LEU A 56 10.19 19.75 -18.41
CA LEU A 56 9.91 19.29 -17.06
C LEU A 56 11.22 18.79 -16.44
N VAL A 57 11.94 19.66 -15.76
CA VAL A 57 13.01 19.27 -14.84
C VAL A 57 12.31 18.60 -13.66
N LEU A 58 12.19 17.27 -13.74
CA LEU A 58 11.57 16.48 -12.68
C LEU A 58 12.52 16.49 -11.48
N ASP A 59 12.16 17.23 -10.44
CA ASP A 59 12.89 17.24 -9.18
C ASP A 59 12.67 15.90 -8.45
N TYR A 60 13.56 14.95 -8.74
CA TYR A 60 13.56 13.61 -8.14
C TYR A 60 13.78 13.63 -6.61
N SER A 61 14.18 14.77 -6.02
CA SER A 61 14.32 14.88 -4.56
C SER A 61 12.98 14.88 -3.81
N LYS A 62 11.86 15.06 -4.54
CA LYS A 62 10.51 15.20 -3.98
C LYS A 62 9.62 13.95 -4.14
N CYS A 63 10.09 12.89 -4.78
CA CYS A 63 9.31 11.67 -5.03
C CYS A 63 9.30 10.75 -3.79
N SER A 64 8.15 10.12 -3.50
CA SER A 64 8.08 9.08 -2.47
C SER A 64 8.92 7.87 -2.89
N LYS A 65 9.54 7.21 -1.91
CA LYS A 65 10.38 6.04 -2.16
C LYS A 65 9.53 4.79 -2.03
N VAL A 66 9.49 4.04 -3.12
CA VAL A 66 8.82 2.75 -3.18
C VAL A 66 9.77 1.65 -2.72
N THR A 67 9.29 0.80 -1.81
CA THR A 67 9.97 -0.43 -1.40
C THR A 67 9.31 -1.63 -2.10
N VAL A 68 10.11 -2.57 -2.58
CA VAL A 68 9.60 -3.73 -3.32
C VAL A 68 10.11 -5.00 -2.66
N VAL A 69 9.19 -5.93 -2.39
CA VAL A 69 9.51 -7.27 -1.91
C VAL A 69 9.38 -8.25 -3.08
N LEU A 70 10.52 -8.77 -3.53
CA LEU A 70 10.63 -9.71 -4.64
C LEU A 70 11.16 -11.06 -4.19
N GLY A 71 10.77 -12.12 -4.89
CA GLY A 71 11.34 -13.45 -4.72
C GLY A 71 12.63 -13.55 -5.51
N ALA A 72 13.68 -14.10 -4.89
CA ALA A 72 14.97 -14.30 -5.54
C ALA A 72 15.07 -15.69 -6.22
N GLN A 73 14.13 -16.59 -5.95
CA GLN A 73 14.17 -17.98 -6.39
C GLN A 73 12.85 -18.35 -7.09
N TRP A 74 12.35 -19.57 -6.87
CA TRP A 74 11.23 -20.17 -7.59
C TRP A 74 9.95 -20.23 -6.74
N GLY A 75 9.76 -19.26 -5.84
CA GLY A 75 8.58 -19.20 -4.98
C GLY A 75 8.83 -19.68 -3.55
N ASP A 76 7.81 -19.55 -2.72
CA ASP A 76 7.78 -19.97 -1.30
C ASP A 76 8.92 -19.47 -0.40
N GLU A 77 9.55 -18.35 -0.76
CA GLU A 77 10.64 -17.74 0.03
C GLU A 77 10.14 -17.01 1.30
N GLY A 78 8.85 -17.09 1.62
CA GLY A 78 8.26 -16.40 2.77
C GLY A 78 8.06 -14.88 2.58
N LYS A 79 7.93 -14.42 1.32
CA LYS A 79 7.72 -13.00 0.98
C LYS A 79 6.56 -12.36 1.76
N GLY A 80 5.45 -13.08 1.92
CA GLY A 80 4.29 -12.58 2.66
C GLY A 80 4.63 -12.21 4.11
N LYS A 81 5.48 -13.00 4.78
CA LYS A 81 5.94 -12.70 6.14
C LYS A 81 6.78 -11.42 6.21
N ILE A 82 7.64 -11.19 5.21
CA ILE A 82 8.43 -9.94 5.13
C ILE A 82 7.51 -8.75 4.86
N VAL A 83 6.55 -8.92 3.94
CA VAL A 83 5.54 -7.90 3.63
C VAL A 83 4.76 -7.51 4.88
N ASP A 84 4.30 -8.47 5.68
CA ASP A 84 3.54 -8.18 6.90
C ASP A 84 4.37 -7.42 7.94
N LEU A 85 5.65 -7.79 8.09
CA LEU A 85 6.58 -7.13 9.00
C LEU A 85 6.70 -5.63 8.66
N ILE A 86 6.89 -5.31 7.38
CA ILE A 86 7.10 -3.93 6.94
C ILE A 86 5.80 -3.16 6.73
N ALA A 87 4.66 -3.85 6.51
CA ALA A 87 3.37 -3.22 6.23
C ALA A 87 2.96 -2.22 7.32
N SER A 88 3.28 -2.49 8.59
CA SER A 88 2.97 -1.60 9.72
C SER A 88 3.51 -0.16 9.58
N GLU A 89 4.55 0.02 8.77
CA GLU A 89 5.22 1.31 8.51
C GLU A 89 4.83 1.97 7.18
N MET A 90 3.94 1.33 6.42
CA MET A 90 3.56 1.72 5.07
C MET A 90 2.21 2.43 5.07
N ASP A 91 2.03 3.35 4.14
CA ASP A 91 0.75 4.03 3.94
C ASP A 91 -0.09 3.30 2.87
N VAL A 92 0.60 2.72 1.88
CA VAL A 92 0.00 1.99 0.76
C VAL A 92 0.70 0.65 0.58
N ILE A 93 -0.09 -0.39 0.36
CA ILE A 93 0.38 -1.71 -0.07
C ILE A 93 -0.28 -2.08 -1.39
N CYS A 94 0.49 -2.62 -2.32
CA CYS A 94 0.04 -2.89 -3.66
C CYS A 94 0.51 -4.27 -4.11
N ARG A 95 -0.37 -4.97 -4.83
CA ARG A 95 0.01 -6.11 -5.65
C ARG A 95 0.07 -5.68 -7.10
N CYS A 96 1.25 -5.80 -7.72
CA CYS A 96 1.43 -5.36 -9.12
C CYS A 96 1.21 -6.47 -10.15
N GLN A 97 1.41 -7.74 -9.80
CA GLN A 97 1.43 -8.86 -10.75
C GLN A 97 0.86 -10.17 -10.17
N GLY A 98 0.49 -11.07 -11.09
CA GLY A 98 0.06 -12.45 -10.81
C GLY A 98 -1.46 -12.60 -10.68
N GLY A 99 -1.89 -13.66 -10.00
CA GLY A 99 -3.31 -13.92 -9.71
C GLY A 99 -3.46 -14.58 -8.35
N ASN A 100 -4.46 -15.42 -8.16
CA ASN A 100 -4.72 -16.09 -6.88
C ASN A 100 -4.03 -17.47 -6.74
N ASN A 101 -2.93 -17.66 -7.45
CA ASN A 101 -2.22 -18.93 -7.55
C ASN A 101 -1.35 -19.28 -6.33
N ALA A 102 -1.15 -18.34 -5.41
CA ALA A 102 -0.42 -18.54 -4.17
C ALA A 102 -1.18 -17.87 -3.02
N GLY A 103 -1.21 -18.53 -1.87
CA GLY A 103 -1.83 -18.03 -0.65
C GLY A 103 -0.79 -17.59 0.38
N HIS A 104 -1.18 -16.68 1.27
CA HIS A 104 -0.41 -16.25 2.43
C HIS A 104 -1.35 -16.07 3.62
N THR A 105 -1.10 -16.83 4.69
CA THR A 105 -1.88 -16.76 5.93
C THR A 105 -1.19 -15.84 6.94
N VAL A 106 -1.96 -14.93 7.53
CA VAL A 106 -1.50 -13.97 8.54
C VAL A 106 -2.28 -14.17 9.82
N VAL A 107 -1.57 -14.24 10.94
CA VAL A 107 -2.18 -14.24 12.27
C VAL A 107 -2.10 -12.82 12.84
N ALA A 108 -3.25 -12.18 13.02
CA ALA A 108 -3.36 -10.86 13.64
C ALA A 108 -4.32 -10.94 14.83
N ASP A 109 -3.86 -10.49 15.99
CA ASP A 109 -4.62 -10.51 17.25
C ASP A 109 -5.23 -11.89 17.59
N GLY A 110 -4.52 -12.97 17.25
CA GLY A 110 -4.95 -14.35 17.48
C GLY A 110 -5.97 -14.89 16.45
N VAL A 111 -6.27 -14.14 15.40
CA VAL A 111 -7.16 -14.54 14.30
C VAL A 111 -6.34 -14.80 13.03
N GLU A 112 -6.61 -15.93 12.37
CA GLU A 112 -5.94 -16.34 11.14
C GLU A 112 -6.68 -15.88 9.89
N TYR A 113 -6.08 -14.99 9.10
CA TYR A 113 -6.62 -14.50 7.82
C TYR A 113 -5.88 -15.14 6.65
N ASP A 114 -6.61 -15.51 5.60
CA ASP A 114 -6.03 -16.18 4.42
C ASP A 114 -6.15 -15.26 3.20
N PHE A 115 -5.00 -14.90 2.61
CA PHE A 115 -4.95 -14.00 1.46
C PHE A 115 -4.45 -14.71 0.22
N HIS A 116 -5.14 -14.54 -0.89
CA HIS A 116 -4.74 -15.06 -2.19
C HIS A 116 -4.59 -13.95 -3.19
N LEU A 117 -5.62 -13.10 -3.36
CA LEU A 117 -5.61 -11.96 -4.27
C LEU A 117 -5.42 -10.64 -3.53
N LEU A 118 -6.02 -10.50 -2.35
CA LEU A 118 -5.90 -9.30 -1.52
C LEU A 118 -4.46 -9.12 -1.02
N PRO A 119 -3.93 -7.88 -1.02
CA PRO A 119 -2.71 -7.60 -0.28
C PRO A 119 -2.90 -7.83 1.22
N SER A 120 -2.06 -8.65 1.85
CA SER A 120 -2.18 -9.04 3.27
C SER A 120 -2.20 -7.88 4.25
N GLY A 121 -1.54 -6.77 3.91
CA GLY A 121 -1.57 -5.53 4.70
C GLY A 121 -2.96 -4.89 4.85
N ILE A 122 -3.99 -5.37 4.14
CA ILE A 122 -5.37 -4.89 4.27
C ILE A 122 -5.93 -5.05 5.69
N ILE A 123 -5.36 -5.95 6.50
CA ILE A 123 -5.69 -6.12 7.93
C ILE A 123 -5.50 -4.80 8.70
N ASN A 124 -4.46 -4.04 8.37
CA ASN A 124 -4.22 -2.76 9.03
C ASN A 124 -5.20 -1.71 8.50
N ALA A 125 -6.11 -1.26 9.36
CA ALA A 125 -7.14 -0.28 9.03
C ALA A 125 -6.60 1.09 8.56
N ASN A 126 -5.31 1.38 8.78
CA ASN A 126 -4.68 2.63 8.35
C ASN A 126 -4.09 2.57 6.94
N ILE A 127 -3.98 1.38 6.34
CA ILE A 127 -3.31 1.17 5.06
C ILE A 127 -4.34 1.11 3.93
N ILE A 128 -3.98 1.73 2.81
CA ILE A 128 -4.69 1.58 1.53
C ILE A 128 -4.10 0.38 0.78
N SER A 129 -4.97 -0.54 0.36
CA SER A 129 -4.60 -1.73 -0.40
C SER A 129 -4.96 -1.54 -1.87
N VAL A 130 -4.01 -1.81 -2.76
CA VAL A 130 -4.17 -1.62 -4.20
C VAL A 130 -3.95 -2.94 -4.94
N ILE A 131 -4.85 -3.26 -5.86
CA ILE A 131 -4.67 -4.30 -6.88
C ILE A 131 -4.31 -3.59 -8.18
N GLY A 132 -3.07 -3.75 -8.62
CA GLY A 132 -2.53 -3.10 -9.82
C GLY A 132 -3.00 -3.73 -11.13
N ASN A 133 -2.73 -3.05 -12.23
CA ASN A 133 -3.17 -3.43 -13.58
C ASN A 133 -2.52 -4.73 -14.12
N GLY A 134 -1.39 -5.16 -13.57
CA GLY A 134 -0.74 -6.42 -13.94
C GLY A 134 -1.33 -7.66 -13.27
N VAL A 135 -2.38 -7.49 -12.46
CA VAL A 135 -3.06 -8.61 -11.79
C VAL A 135 -4.18 -9.15 -12.67
N VAL A 136 -4.33 -10.49 -12.67
CA VAL A 136 -5.49 -11.20 -13.22
C VAL A 136 -6.45 -11.53 -12.07
N ILE A 137 -7.68 -11.06 -12.17
CA ILE A 137 -8.68 -11.06 -11.10
C ILE A 137 -9.79 -12.05 -11.42
N HIS A 138 -9.77 -13.20 -10.74
CA HIS A 138 -10.94 -14.05 -10.69
C HIS A 138 -11.96 -13.47 -9.69
N ILE A 139 -13.04 -12.87 -10.18
CA ILE A 139 -14.05 -12.17 -9.37
C ILE A 139 -14.66 -13.07 -8.27
N GLY A 140 -15.08 -14.30 -8.61
CA GLY A 140 -15.70 -15.21 -7.63
C GLY A 140 -14.79 -15.48 -6.42
N GLN A 141 -13.56 -15.93 -6.69
CA GLN A 141 -12.56 -16.20 -5.65
C GLN A 141 -12.14 -14.94 -4.87
N LEU A 142 -12.10 -13.76 -5.49
CA LEU A 142 -11.88 -12.50 -4.75
C LEU A 142 -13.00 -12.23 -3.76
N LEU A 143 -14.26 -12.36 -4.19
CA LEU A 143 -15.42 -12.15 -3.31
C LEU A 143 -15.46 -13.20 -2.19
N ASP A 144 -15.19 -14.47 -2.51
CA ASP A 144 -15.12 -15.54 -1.51
C ASP A 144 -14.02 -15.29 -0.48
N GLU A 145 -12.84 -14.83 -0.91
CA GLU A 145 -11.73 -14.45 -0.04
C GLU A 145 -12.10 -13.30 0.89
N ILE A 146 -12.77 -12.27 0.34
CA ILE A 146 -13.26 -11.13 1.12
C ILE A 146 -14.25 -11.58 2.18
N HIS A 147 -15.28 -12.34 1.80
CA HIS A 147 -16.33 -12.79 2.73
C HIS A 147 -15.75 -13.65 3.87
N LYS A 148 -14.88 -14.62 3.53
CA LYS A 148 -14.21 -15.46 4.54
C LYS A 148 -13.40 -14.64 5.53
N ASN A 149 -12.69 -13.62 5.07
CA ASN A 149 -11.91 -12.77 5.96
C ASN A 149 -12.78 -11.77 6.74
N GLU A 150 -13.91 -11.32 6.17
CA GLU A 150 -14.88 -10.45 6.85
C GLU A 150 -15.57 -11.18 8.01
N GLU A 151 -15.95 -12.44 7.84
CA GLU A 151 -16.46 -13.32 8.90
C GLU A 151 -15.49 -13.46 10.08
N LYS A 152 -14.19 -13.47 9.79
CA LYS A 152 -13.12 -13.55 10.80
C LYS A 152 -12.83 -12.21 11.49
N GLY A 153 -13.28 -11.09 10.94
CA GLY A 153 -13.12 -9.77 11.55
C GLY A 153 -12.49 -8.68 10.68
N LEU A 154 -12.25 -8.92 9.39
CA LEU A 154 -11.77 -7.91 8.46
C LEU A 154 -12.85 -6.84 8.23
N LYS A 155 -12.65 -5.64 8.79
CA LYS A 155 -13.62 -4.54 8.73
C LYS A 155 -13.18 -3.40 7.83
N ASN A 156 -14.16 -2.67 7.29
CA ASN A 156 -13.97 -1.42 6.54
C ASN A 156 -12.98 -1.55 5.37
N TRP A 157 -12.91 -2.74 4.75
CA TRP A 157 -12.01 -2.98 3.61
C TRP A 157 -12.48 -2.23 2.36
N GLN A 158 -13.79 -2.02 2.20
CA GLN A 158 -14.43 -1.38 1.05
C GLN A 158 -13.92 0.04 0.79
N LYS A 159 -13.53 0.77 1.85
CA LYS A 159 -13.03 2.15 1.76
C LYS A 159 -11.54 2.25 1.47
N ARG A 160 -10.83 1.12 1.48
CA ARG A 160 -9.36 1.04 1.46
C ARG A 160 -8.83 0.15 0.37
N LEU A 161 -9.65 -0.73 -0.20
CA LEU A 161 -9.32 -1.53 -1.36
C LEU A 161 -9.57 -0.73 -2.64
N ILE A 162 -8.52 -0.51 -3.42
CA ILE A 162 -8.57 0.11 -4.73
C ILE A 162 -8.18 -0.96 -5.76
N ILE A 163 -9.02 -1.13 -6.78
CA ILE A 163 -8.76 -2.06 -7.87
C ILE A 163 -8.54 -1.24 -9.13
N SER A 164 -7.42 -1.47 -9.81
CA SER A 164 -7.15 -0.87 -11.11
C SER A 164 -8.22 -1.31 -12.13
N ASP A 165 -8.83 -0.35 -12.82
CA ASP A 165 -9.78 -0.57 -13.91
C ASP A 165 -9.18 -1.31 -15.12
N ARG A 166 -7.85 -1.29 -15.24
CA ARG A 166 -7.07 -2.00 -16.26
C ARG A 166 -6.62 -3.41 -15.89
N ALA A 167 -7.00 -3.92 -14.71
CA ALA A 167 -6.70 -5.30 -14.35
C ALA A 167 -7.50 -6.27 -15.23
N HIS A 168 -6.90 -7.40 -15.60
CA HIS A 168 -7.59 -8.42 -16.40
C HIS A 168 -8.49 -9.26 -15.49
N LEU A 169 -9.56 -9.83 -16.07
CA LEU A 169 -10.51 -10.73 -15.39
C LEU A 169 -10.27 -12.18 -15.82
#